data_AF-A0A315VUQ8-F1
#
_entry.id   AF-A0A315VUQ8-F1
#
_cell.length_a   1.000
_cell.length_b   1.000
_cell.length_c   1.000
_cell.angle_alpha   90.00
_cell.angle_beta   90.00
_cell.angle_gamma   90.00
#
_symmetry.space_group_name_H-M   'P 1'
#
loop_
_entity.id
_entity.type
_entity.pdbx_description
1 polymer ?
#
loop_
_entity_poly.entity_id
_entity_poly.type
_entity_poly.pdbx_seq_one_letter_code
_entity_poly.pdbx_strand_id
1 'polypeptide(L)' 'MAKDKYFKRTYQKWYSVRSSKRDTSHGDSGGGLVFKNRLYGVMAFLGDPAYALNGPSGFTDVCAYKQWIDDTIN' A
#
# COMPACT_ATOMS: atom_id res chain seq x y z
N MET A 1 7.09 8.27 5.52
CA MET A 1 6.84 7.32 4.43
C MET A 1 6.75 8.13 3.16
N ALA A 2 7.61 7.90 2.17
CA ALA A 2 7.69 8.72 0.96
C ALA A 2 7.02 7.98 -0.20
N LYS A 3 6.30 8.72 -1.05
CA LYS A 3 5.79 8.20 -2.33
C LYS A 3 6.98 8.06 -3.28
N ASP A 4 7.14 6.90 -3.91
CA ASP A 4 8.15 6.72 -4.96
C ASP A 4 7.79 7.63 -6.15
N LYS A 5 8.74 8.46 -6.59
CA LYS A 5 8.50 9.51 -7.59
C LYS A 5 8.20 8.96 -8.99
N TYR A 6 8.45 7.67 -9.23
CA TYR A 6 8.21 6.99 -10.50
C TYR A 6 7.05 5.99 -10.45
N PHE A 7 6.23 6.06 -9.41
CA PHE A 7 5.13 5.13 -9.26
C PHE A 7 4.02 5.39 -10.32
N LYS A 8 3.84 4.46 -11.28
CA LYS A 8 2.92 4.62 -12.43
C LYS A 8 1.45 4.94 -12.10
N ARG A 9 1.03 4.84 -10.84
CA ARG A 9 -0.35 5.12 -10.38
C ARG A 9 -0.43 6.30 -9.41
N THR A 10 0.42 7.32 -9.60
CA THR A 10 0.44 8.55 -8.76
C THR A 10 -0.87 9.34 -8.71
N TYR A 11 -1.74 9.18 -9.72
CA TYR A 11 -3.06 9.83 -9.77
C TYR A 11 -4.05 9.27 -8.74
N GLN A 12 -3.78 8.08 -8.21
CA GLN A 12 -4.60 7.45 -7.18
C GLN A 12 -4.00 7.67 -5.78
N LYS A 13 -4.80 7.43 -4.73
CA LYS A 13 -4.39 7.60 -3.33
C LYS A 13 -3.75 6.31 -2.77
N TRP A 14 -2.50 6.05 -3.17
CA TRP A 14 -1.70 4.94 -2.65
C TRP A 14 -0.38 5.39 -2.01
N TYR A 15 0.12 4.60 -1.07
CA TYR A 15 1.53 4.55 -0.70
C TYR A 15 2.25 3.55 -1.61
N SER A 16 3.44 3.95 -2.04
CA SER A 16 4.39 3.07 -2.74
C SER A 16 5.42 2.62 -1.72
N VAL A 17 5.51 1.31 -1.50
CA VAL A 17 6.33 0.70 -0.45
C VAL A 17 7.32 -0.25 -1.08
N ARG A 18 8.59 -0.11 -0.69
CA ARG A 18 9.70 -0.97 -1.12
C ARG A 18 10.65 -1.19 0.04
N SER A 19 11.30 -2.34 0.04
CA SER A 19 12.39 -2.69 0.93
C SER A 19 13.47 -3.42 0.13
N SER A 20 14.70 -3.45 0.62
CA SER A 20 15.80 -4.18 -0.01
C SER A 20 15.87 -5.65 0.39
N LYS A 21 15.04 -6.10 1.34
CA LYS A 21 15.13 -7.44 1.94
C LYS A 21 13.81 -8.20 2.02
N ARG A 22 12.67 -7.51 1.87
CA ARG A 22 11.34 -8.08 2.03
C ARG A 22 10.41 -7.47 1.02
N ASP A 23 9.50 -8.28 0.52
CA ASP A 23 8.43 -7.84 -0.37
C ASP A 23 7.11 -8.45 0.10
N THR A 24 6.01 -7.91 -0.40
CA THR A 24 4.71 -8.57 -0.34
C THR A 24 4.61 -9.63 -1.43
N SER A 25 3.67 -10.55 -1.28
CA SER A 25 3.43 -11.64 -2.22
C SER A 25 1.95 -11.80 -2.54
N HIS A 26 1.66 -12.73 -3.44
CA HIS A 26 0.29 -13.15 -3.73
C HIS A 26 -0.34 -13.71 -2.46
N GLY A 27 -1.56 -13.26 -2.16
CA GLY A 27 -2.27 -13.61 -0.92
C GLY A 27 -2.19 -12.53 0.17
N ASP A 28 -1.25 -11.59 0.10
CA ASP A 28 -1.16 -10.49 1.08
C ASP A 28 -2.17 -9.35 0.83
N SER A 29 -2.90 -9.39 -0.30
CA SER A 29 -3.94 -8.40 -0.63
C SER A 29 -4.95 -8.25 0.51
N GLY A 30 -5.26 -7.00 0.89
CA GLY A 30 -6.09 -6.69 2.05
C GLY A 30 -5.32 -6.61 3.39
N GLY A 31 -4.06 -7.06 3.43
CA GLY A 31 -3.20 -6.97 4.60
C GLY A 31 -2.83 -5.53 4.99
N GLY A 32 -2.60 -5.29 6.28
CA GLY A 32 -2.36 -3.94 6.81
C GLY A 32 -0.89 -3.49 6.77
N LEU A 33 -0.65 -2.28 6.27
CA LEU A 33 0.59 -1.52 6.50
C LEU A 33 0.46 -0.77 7.83
N VAL A 34 1.05 -1.34 8.88
CA VAL A 34 0.95 -0.84 10.26
C VAL A 34 2.29 -0.24 10.71
N PHE A 35 2.23 0.94 11.33
CA PHE A 35 3.39 1.56 11.97
C PHE A 35 2.97 2.20 13.28
N LYS A 36 3.77 2.00 14.34
CA LYS A 36 3.47 2.52 15.70
C LYS A 36 2.01 2.29 16.12
N ASN A 37 1.54 1.06 15.95
CA ASN A 37 0.19 0.61 16.31
C ASN A 37 -0.96 1.39 15.60
N ARG A 38 -0.71 1.89 14.39
CA ARG A 38 -1.71 2.57 13.56
C ARG A 38 -1.69 2.00 12.14
N LEU A 39 -2.88 1.79 11.59
CA LEU A 39 -3.06 1.36 10.21
C LEU A 39 -2.95 2.57 9.27
N TYR A 40 -1.98 2.54 8.36
CA TYR A 40 -1.77 3.59 7.37
C TYR A 40 -2.19 3.16 5.98
N GLY A 41 -2.08 1.86 5.67
CA GLY A 41 -2.48 1.39 4.36
C GLY A 41 -2.97 -0.05 4.32
N VAL A 42 -3.62 -0.38 3.21
CA VAL A 42 -4.14 -1.72 2.92
C VAL A 42 -3.49 -2.22 1.63
N MET A 43 -2.85 -3.38 1.66
CA MET A 43 -2.14 -3.95 0.51
C MET A 43 -3.09 -4.14 -0.67
N ALA A 44 -2.74 -3.59 -1.83
CA ALA A 44 -3.63 -3.50 -2.97
C ALA A 44 -3.13 -4.23 -4.21
N PHE A 45 -1.83 -4.12 -4.51
CA PHE A 45 -1.21 -4.81 -5.64
C PHE A 45 0.31 -4.91 -5.46
N LEU A 46 0.88 -5.93 -6.09
CA LEU A 46 2.32 -6.13 -6.16
C LEU A 46 2.95 -5.17 -7.18
N GLY A 47 4.18 -4.73 -6.87
CA GLY A 47 4.97 -3.94 -7.81
C GLY A 47 5.39 -4.74 -9.05
N ASP A 48 5.88 -5.96 -8.83
CA ASP A 48 6.15 -6.96 -9.85
C ASP A 48 5.48 -8.29 -9.44
N PRO A 49 4.66 -8.91 -10.31
CA PRO A 49 3.93 -10.12 -9.95
C PRO A 49 4.76 -11.41 -9.98
N ALA A 50 5.96 -11.39 -10.56
CA ALA A 50 6.80 -12.56 -10.79
C ALA A 50 8.09 -12.56 -9.97
N TYR A 51 8.68 -11.38 -9.74
CA TYR A 51 9.98 -11.25 -9.08
C TYR A 51 9.92 -10.31 -7.86
N ALA A 52 10.19 -10.86 -6.68
CA ALA A 52 10.28 -10.08 -5.45
C ALA A 52 11.36 -8.99 -5.57
N LEU A 53 11.13 -7.84 -4.92
CA LEU A 53 12.01 -6.67 -4.85
C LEU A 53 12.22 -5.94 -6.19
N ASN A 54 11.58 -6.38 -7.27
CA ASN A 54 11.76 -5.81 -8.60
C ASN A 54 10.90 -4.55 -8.85
N GLY A 55 9.90 -4.30 -8.00
CA GLY A 55 9.08 -3.10 -8.06
C GLY A 55 8.41 -2.79 -6.72
N PRO A 56 8.04 -1.52 -6.46
CA PRO A 56 7.38 -1.17 -5.21
C PRO A 56 5.91 -1.62 -5.21
N SER A 57 5.50 -2.28 -4.14
CA SER A 57 4.12 -2.68 -3.90
C SER A 57 3.26 -1.50 -3.44
N GLY A 58 1.98 -1.56 -3.76
CA GLY A 58 1.03 -0.49 -3.51
C GLY A 58 0.07 -0.77 -2.37
N PHE A 59 -0.11 0.23 -1.51
CA PHE A 59 -1.02 0.17 -0.36
C PHE A 59 -2.00 1.34 -0.42
N THR A 60 -3.31 1.11 -0.23
CA THR A 60 -4.33 2.19 -0.19
C THR A 60 -3.97 3.15 0.90
N ASP A 61 -4.06 4.46 0.67
CA ASP A 61 -3.90 5.44 1.75
C ASP A 61 -5.17 5.50 2.60
N VAL A 62 -5.18 4.84 3.77
CA VAL A 62 -6.36 4.77 4.65
C VAL A 62 -6.83 6.17 5.05
N CYS A 63 -5.90 7.12 5.25
CA CYS A 63 -6.26 8.48 5.62
C CYS A 63 -7.02 9.20 4.49
N ALA A 64 -6.69 8.91 3.22
CA ALA A 64 -7.36 9.52 2.08
C ALA A 64 -8.82 9.04 1.92
N TYR A 65 -9.17 7.88 2.48
CA TYR A 65 -10.51 7.30 2.44
C TYR A 65 -11.23 7.35 3.79
N LYS A 66 -10.68 8.08 4.78
CA LYS A 66 -11.23 8.09 6.14
C LYS A 66 -12.71 8.47 6.19
N GLN A 67 -13.13 9.48 5.42
CA GLN A 67 -14.54 9.88 5.36
C GLN A 67 -15.44 8.72 4.94
N TRP A 68 -15.11 8.04 3.84
CA TRP A 68 -15.88 6.91 3.36
C TRP A 68 -15.91 5.75 4.37
N ILE A 69 -14.79 5.49 5.04
CA ILE A 69 -14.72 4.45 6.08
C ILE A 69 -15.67 4.81 7.21
N ASP A 70 -15.58 6.04 7.73
CA ASP A 70 -16.42 6.53 8.83
C ASP A 70 -17.90 6.48 8.42
N ASP A 71 -18.26 6.86 7.19
CA ASP A 71 -19.64 6.80 6.69
C ASP A 71 -20.19 5.37 6.52
N THR A 72 -19.32 4.37 6.37
CA THR A 72 -19.72 2.97 6.10
C THR A 72 -19.88 2.15 7.38
N ILE A 73 -19.09 2.45 8.42
CA ILE A 73 -19.05 1.66 9.66
C ILE A 73 -19.90 2.26 10.79
N ASN A 74 -20.39 3.48 10.61
CA ASN A 74 -21.35 4.15 11.51
C ASN A 74 -22.78 3.89 11.05
#